data_AF-A0A6V7JUI8-F1
#
_entry.id   AF-A0A6V7JUI8-F1
#
_cell.length_a   1.000
_cell.length_b   1.000
_cell.length_c   1.000
_cell.angle_alpha   90.00
_cell.angle_beta   90.00
_cell.angle_gamma   90.00
#
_symmetry.space_group_name_H-M   'P 1'
#
loop_
_entity.id
_entity.type
_entity.pdbx_description
1 polymer ?
#
loop_
_entity_poly.entity_id
_entity_poly.type
_entity_poly.pdbx_seq_one_letter_code
_entity_poly.pdbx_strand_id
1 'polypeptide(L)' 'IKRFLGCNHIRSYDYFIESINTVCPFLAVPCSSWANFQEGKCFDCMNQYCPRLGFDAQPGNYHASVYLMTASDRPFC' A
#
# COMPACT_ATOMS: atom_id res chain seq x y z
N ILE A 1 -10.98 -22.43 -5.06
CA ILE A 1 -10.12 -22.07 -3.91
C ILE A 1 -11.03 -21.58 -2.79
N LYS A 2 -11.12 -22.31 -1.66
CA LYS A 2 -11.99 -21.93 -0.53
C LYS A 2 -11.43 -20.67 0.16
N ARG A 3 -12.14 -19.54 0.07
CA ARG A 3 -11.73 -18.22 0.61
C ARG A 3 -11.93 -18.02 2.12
N PHE A 4 -12.32 -19.07 2.86
CA PHE A 4 -12.99 -18.92 4.16
C PHE A 4 -12.08 -18.64 5.38
N LEU A 5 -10.76 -18.81 5.27
CA LEU A 5 -9.79 -18.49 6.34
C LEU A 5 -8.53 -17.75 5.86
N GLY A 6 -8.39 -17.55 4.54
CA GLY A 6 -7.20 -16.94 3.93
C GLY A 6 -7.43 -15.56 3.32
N CYS A 7 -8.63 -14.97 3.43
CA CYS A 7 -9.00 -13.77 2.66
C CYS A 7 -7.98 -12.63 2.84
N ASN A 8 -7.62 -12.29 4.07
CA ASN A 8 -6.64 -11.23 4.36
C ASN A 8 -5.22 -11.62 3.96
N HIS A 9 -4.84 -12.89 4.14
CA HIS A 9 -3.52 -13.38 3.75
C HIS A 9 -3.32 -13.31 2.23
N ILE A 10 -4.36 -13.68 1.48
CA ILE A 10 -4.42 -13.67 0.01
C ILE A 10 -4.29 -12.26 -0.57
N ARG A 11 -4.78 -11.23 0.14
CA ARG A 11 -4.68 -9.83 -0.30
C ARG A 11 -3.25 -9.39 -0.61
N SER A 12 -2.27 -9.88 0.14
CA SER A 12 -0.86 -9.53 -0.04
C SER A 12 -0.37 -9.73 -1.48
N TYR A 13 -0.54 -10.94 -2.02
CA TYR A 13 -0.12 -11.23 -3.39
C TYR A 13 -1.13 -10.73 -4.43
N ASP A 14 -2.41 -10.58 -4.09
CA ASP A 14 -3.39 -9.96 -4.98
C ASP A 14 -2.99 -8.51 -5.32
N TYR A 15 -2.59 -7.72 -4.32
CA TYR A 15 -2.10 -6.35 -4.51
C TYR A 15 -0.77 -6.33 -5.27
N PHE A 16 0.13 -7.28 -4.96
CA PHE A 16 1.40 -7.39 -5.69
C PHE A 16 1.19 -7.72 -7.18
N ILE A 17 0.35 -8.70 -7.50
CA ILE A 17 0.01 -9.05 -8.88
C ILE A 17 -0.63 -7.87 -9.61
N GLU A 18 -1.52 -7.13 -8.94
CA GLU A 18 -2.17 -5.97 -9.56
C GLU A 18 -1.20 -4.82 -9.82
N SER A 19 -0.21 -4.61 -8.93
CA SER A 19 0.85 -3.61 -9.13
C SER A 19 1.70 -3.84 -10.39
N ILE A 20 1.68 -5.07 -10.94
CA ILE A 20 2.36 -5.40 -12.20
C ILE A 20 1.46 -5.14 -13.41
N ASN A 21 0.18 -5.53 -13.29
CA ASN A 21 -0.72 -5.68 -14.45
C ASN A 21 -1.67 -4.50 -14.65
N THR A 22 -1.51 -3.42 -13.89
CA THR A 22 -2.39 -2.25 -13.95
C THR A 22 -1.62 -0.95 -13.80
N VAL A 23 -2.24 0.18 -14.15
CA VAL A 23 -1.68 1.53 -13.95
C VAL A 23 -1.87 2.01 -12.49
N CYS A 24 -2.23 1.12 -11.56
CA CYS A 24 -2.41 1.45 -10.16
C CYS A 24 -1.06 1.87 -9.54
N PRO A 25 -0.91 3.13 -9.10
CA PRO A 25 0.36 3.59 -8.56
C PRO A 25 0.66 3.03 -7.17
N PHE A 26 -0.36 2.53 -6.46
CA PHE A 26 -0.32 2.09 -5.06
C PHE A 26 0.62 2.94 -4.18
N LEU A 27 0.38 4.25 -4.19
CA LEU A 27 1.21 5.20 -3.46
C LEU A 27 0.97 5.06 -1.96
N ALA A 28 2.04 4.79 -1.23
CA ALA A 28 2.05 4.68 0.23
C ALA A 28 2.76 5.90 0.84
N VAL A 29 2.36 6.22 2.07
CA VAL A 29 2.82 7.40 2.78
C VAL A 29 3.54 6.96 4.05
N PRO A 30 4.80 7.40 4.28
CA PRO A 30 5.47 7.18 5.56
C PRO A 30 4.70 7.85 6.70
N CYS A 31 4.45 7.10 7.77
CA CYS A 31 3.75 7.65 8.93
C CYS A 31 4.16 6.89 10.20
N SER A 32 4.06 7.54 11.35
CA SER A 32 4.45 6.94 12.64
C SER A 32 3.43 5.92 13.15
N SER A 33 2.17 6.00 12.74
CA SER A 33 1.11 5.07 13.12
C SER A 33 -0.05 5.09 12.13
N TRP A 34 -0.84 4.01 12.13
CA TRP A 34 -2.09 3.94 11.39
C TRP A 34 -3.08 5.04 11.79
N ALA A 35 -3.20 5.36 13.09
CA ALA A 35 -4.11 6.39 13.57
C ALA A 35 -3.72 7.79 13.02
N ASN A 36 -2.43 8.14 13.02
CA ASN A 36 -1.96 9.41 12.44
C ASN A 36 -2.20 9.47 10.93
N PHE A 37 -2.07 8.33 10.24
CA PHE A 37 -2.42 8.23 8.82
C PHE A 37 -3.92 8.50 8.60
N GLN A 38 -4.80 7.86 9.38
CA GLN A 38 -6.25 8.08 9.29
C GLN A 38 -6.66 9.52 9.62
N GLU A 39 -5.93 10.19 10.50
CA GLU A 39 -6.16 11.59 10.90
C GLU A 39 -5.60 12.63 9.90
N GLY A 40 -4.97 12.21 8.79
CA GLY A 40 -4.49 13.18 7.80
C GLY A 40 -3.10 13.75 8.06
N LYS A 41 -2.38 13.30 9.10
CA LYS A 41 -1.17 13.99 9.60
C LYS A 41 0.09 13.81 8.77
N CYS A 42 0.09 12.86 7.85
CA CYS A 42 1.30 12.40 7.17
C CYS A 42 1.28 12.64 5.64
N PHE A 43 0.26 13.28 5.07
CA PHE A 43 0.09 13.40 3.60
C PHE A 43 0.93 14.54 2.98
N ASP A 44 2.26 14.44 3.12
CA ASP A 44 3.22 15.22 2.33
C ASP A 44 3.95 14.24 1.40
N CYS A 45 4.07 14.51 0.10
CA CYS A 45 4.96 13.72 -0.78
C CYS A 45 5.94 14.63 -1.54
N MET A 46 5.96 15.92 -1.21
CA MET A 46 6.88 16.91 -1.77
C MET A 46 8.18 16.93 -0.97
N ASN A 47 8.09 16.95 0.36
CA ASN A 47 9.26 17.00 1.25
C ASN A 47 9.66 15.63 1.80
N GLN A 48 8.83 14.61 1.61
CA GLN A 48 9.14 13.23 1.98
C GLN A 48 8.89 12.28 0.81
N TYR A 49 9.69 11.22 0.76
CA TYR A 49 9.55 10.19 -0.25
C TYR A 49 8.36 9.27 0.07
N CYS A 50 7.37 9.24 -0.83
CA CYS A 50 6.22 8.34 -0.77
C CYS A 50 6.47 7.11 -1.67
N PRO A 51 6.74 5.92 -1.09
CA PRO A 51 7.03 4.73 -1.88
C PRO A 51 5.78 4.17 -2.57
N ARG A 52 6.00 3.38 -3.62
CA ARG A 52 4.96 2.53 -4.20
C ARG A 52 4.96 1.15 -3.53
N LEU A 53 3.79 0.59 -3.31
CA LEU A 53 3.63 -0.82 -2.95
C LEU A 53 3.76 -1.70 -4.20
N GLY A 54 4.45 -2.82 -4.08
CA GLY A 54 4.46 -3.87 -5.09
C GLY A 54 5.69 -3.83 -6.00
N PHE A 55 5.49 -4.10 -7.29
CA PHE A 55 6.57 -4.32 -8.26
C PHE A 55 7.52 -3.12 -8.43
N ASP A 56 6.95 -1.91 -8.48
CA ASP A 56 7.72 -0.67 -8.65
C ASP A 56 8.22 -0.07 -7.32
N ALA A 57 8.21 -0.84 -6.22
CA ALA A 57 8.73 -0.41 -4.94
C ALA A 57 10.23 -0.09 -5.05
N GLN A 58 10.59 1.18 -4.86
CA GLN A 58 11.99 1.59 -4.92
C GLN A 58 12.71 1.39 -3.57
N PRO A 59 14.01 1.12 -3.59
CA PRO A 59 14.83 1.08 -2.38
C PRO A 59 14.79 2.42 -1.63
N GLY A 60 14.59 2.37 -0.31
CA GLY A 60 14.54 3.55 0.56
C GLY A 60 13.59 3.35 1.73
N ASN A 61 13.84 4.04 2.85
CA ASN A 61 12.98 3.97 4.04
C ASN A 61 12.81 2.57 4.65
N TYR A 62 13.90 1.77 4.70
CA TYR A 62 13.89 0.38 5.21
C TYR A 62 13.35 0.21 6.65
N HIS A 63 13.32 1.30 7.43
CA HIS A 63 12.82 1.30 8.81
C HIS A 63 11.49 2.06 8.98
N ALA A 64 10.94 2.67 7.93
CA ALA A 64 9.72 3.46 8.05
C ALA A 64 8.48 2.58 7.81
N SER A 65 7.51 2.67 8.72
CA SER A 65 6.17 2.17 8.45
C SER A 65 5.49 3.07 7.42
N VAL A 66 4.92 2.47 6.38
CA VAL A 66 4.20 3.17 5.32
C VAL A 66 2.77 2.65 5.24
N TYR A 67 1.84 3.53 4.90
CA TYR A 67 0.42 3.23 4.91
C TYR A 67 -0.24 3.71 3.62
N LEU A 68 -1.23 2.95 3.15
CA LEU A 68 -2.12 3.29 2.06
C LEU A 68 -3.49 2.66 2.30
N MET A 69 -4.51 3.16 1.60
CA MET A 69 -5.83 2.53 1.53
C MET A 69 -5.94 1.73 0.23
N THR A 70 -6.69 0.63 0.26
CA THR A 70 -7.03 -0.18 -0.93
C THR A 70 -8.53 -0.41 -0.97
N ALA A 71 -9.08 -0.62 -2.17
CA ALA A 71 -10.48 -0.98 -2.35
C ALA A 71 -10.76 -2.44 -1.94
N SER A 72 -12.03 -2.75 -1.69
CA SER A 72 -12.46 -4.11 -1.35
C SER A 72 -12.38 -5.08 -2.52
N ASP A 73 -12.47 -4.59 -3.75
CA ASP A 73 -12.59 -5.36 -4.99
C ASP A 73 -11.64 -4.80 -6.06
N ARG A 74 -11.43 -5.52 -7.16
CA ARG A 74 -10.53 -5.07 -8.23
C ARG A 74 -11.16 -3.94 -9.06
N PRO A 75 -10.39 -2.93 -9.50
CA PRO A 75 -9.02 -2.66 -9.10
C PRO A 75 -8.95 -2.28 -7.61
N PHE A 76 -7.95 -2.80 -6.91
CA PHE A 76 -7.73 -2.57 -5.48
C PHE A 76 -7.05 -1.23 -5.19
N CYS A 77 -6.52 -0.55 -6.21
CA CYS A 77 -6.43 0.91 -6.17
C CYS A 77 -7.81 1.52 -6.51
#